data_AF-A0A5J4NF94-F1
#
_entry.id   AF-A0A5J4NF94-F1
#
_cell.length_a   1.000
_cell.length_b   1.000
_cell.length_c   1.000
_cell.angle_alpha   90.00
_cell.angle_beta   90.00
_cell.angle_gamma   90.00
#
_symmetry.space_group_name_H-M   'P 1'
#
loop_
_entity.id
_entity.type
_entity.pdbx_description
1 polymer ?
#
loop_
_entity_poly.entity_id
_entity_poly.type
_entity_poly.pdbx_seq_one_letter_code
_entity_poly.pdbx_strand_id
1 'polypeptide(L)'
;MRDSVDANEEESARLTQALVYRIIPQAPLVETYLREHVSRVISIGVGPGPDMAAYVAYARTHGFKQRLIYYCIDQCPGWSMYLSAFDRHWSAEHRVSVWFKNYRFGKREDVDTLPDADMLVFSFANTSLMSGAIWPLLKARYRLIVVLDGIKEVLVDSFLDAGFSDFTLTEKTNVYYHFGGLPSDDVTDQHTIALDTQTVSDTTTSSQTLAAG
;
A
#
# COMPACT_ATOMS: atom_id res chain seq x y z
N MET A 1 -12.10 13.40 30.85
CA MET A 1 -11.21 12.23 30.75
C MET A 1 -11.92 10.98 30.21
N ARG A 2 -13.27 10.93 30.17
CA ARG A 2 -14.03 9.91 29.42
C ARG A 2 -14.15 10.25 27.93
N ASP A 3 -14.34 11.53 27.62
CA ASP A 3 -14.55 12.01 26.23
C ASP A 3 -13.39 11.77 25.25
N SER A 4 -12.17 11.51 25.73
CA SER A 4 -11.00 11.24 24.88
C SER A 4 -10.78 9.74 24.58
N VAL A 5 -11.44 8.85 25.33
CA VAL A 5 -11.36 7.40 25.11
C VAL A 5 -12.35 7.01 24.01
N ASP A 6 -13.56 7.60 24.03
CA ASP A 6 -14.63 7.33 23.07
C ASP A 6 -14.24 7.74 21.64
N ALA A 7 -13.53 8.86 21.46
CA ALA A 7 -13.06 9.32 20.15
C ALA A 7 -12.02 8.37 19.51
N ASN A 8 -11.24 7.67 20.32
CA ASN A 8 -10.18 6.76 19.85
C ASN A 8 -10.74 5.37 19.48
N GLU A 9 -11.81 4.94 20.16
CA GLU A 9 -12.57 3.72 19.81
C GLU A 9 -13.40 3.92 18.54
N GLU A 10 -14.00 5.10 18.36
CA GLU A 10 -14.77 5.45 17.15
C GLU A 10 -13.90 5.57 15.89
N GLU A 11 -12.62 5.94 16.03
CA GLU A 11 -11.68 6.07 14.91
C GLU A 11 -11.08 4.72 14.49
N SER A 12 -10.74 3.84 15.45
CA SER A 12 -10.25 2.47 15.19
C SER A 12 -11.30 1.58 14.53
N ALA A 13 -12.59 1.78 14.81
CA ALA A 13 -13.65 1.00 14.18
C ALA A 13 -13.80 1.26 12.67
N ARG A 14 -13.27 2.38 12.15
CA ARG A 14 -13.59 2.85 10.78
C ARG A 14 -13.06 1.93 9.70
N LEU A 15 -11.78 1.54 9.75
CA LEU A 15 -11.23 0.62 8.75
C LEU A 15 -11.95 -0.72 8.77
N THR A 16 -12.14 -1.32 9.94
CA THR A 16 -12.81 -2.62 10.04
C THR A 16 -14.27 -2.54 9.59
N GLN A 17 -14.98 -1.47 9.95
CA GLN A 17 -16.36 -1.26 9.51
C GLN A 17 -16.44 -1.10 7.98
N ALA A 18 -15.52 -0.33 7.40
CA ALA A 18 -15.37 -0.16 5.96
C ALA A 18 -15.08 -1.49 5.24
N LEU A 19 -14.15 -2.28 5.76
CA LEU A 19 -13.82 -3.59 5.19
C LEU A 19 -15.00 -4.56 5.28
N VAL A 20 -15.53 -4.81 6.47
CA VAL A 20 -16.51 -5.87 6.74
C VAL A 20 -17.88 -5.57 6.19
N TYR A 21 -18.36 -4.34 6.32
CA TYR A 21 -19.76 -4.02 5.97
C TYR A 21 -19.93 -3.38 4.59
N ARG A 22 -18.83 -3.03 3.91
CA ARG A 22 -18.89 -2.34 2.61
C ARG A 22 -18.01 -2.97 1.55
N ILE A 23 -16.68 -2.99 1.74
CA ILE A 23 -15.74 -3.46 0.73
C ILE A 23 -15.89 -4.96 0.47
N ILE A 24 -15.87 -5.80 1.51
CA ILE A 24 -15.97 -7.26 1.37
C ILE A 24 -17.32 -7.67 0.75
N PRO A 25 -18.48 -7.13 1.16
CA PRO A 25 -19.74 -7.43 0.49
C PRO A 25 -19.76 -7.06 -1.00
N GLN A 26 -19.15 -5.94 -1.39
CA GLN A 26 -19.10 -5.51 -2.80
C GLN A 26 -18.04 -6.24 -3.63
N ALA A 27 -16.94 -6.66 -2.99
CA ALA A 27 -15.84 -7.39 -3.60
C ALA A 27 -15.39 -8.53 -2.67
N PRO A 28 -16.11 -9.67 -2.64
CA PRO A 28 -15.83 -10.77 -1.70
C PRO A 28 -14.40 -11.33 -1.79
N LEU A 29 -13.79 -11.25 -2.97
CA LEU A 29 -12.41 -11.64 -3.20
C LEU A 29 -11.39 -10.83 -2.38
N VAL A 30 -11.77 -9.65 -1.87
CA VAL A 30 -10.93 -8.87 -0.96
C VAL A 30 -10.65 -9.63 0.33
N GLU A 31 -11.63 -10.36 0.89
CA GLU A 31 -11.38 -11.14 2.12
C GLU A 31 -10.36 -12.25 1.86
N THR A 32 -10.47 -12.95 0.73
CA THR A 32 -9.46 -13.92 0.28
C THR A 32 -8.10 -13.24 0.14
N TYR A 33 -8.03 -12.08 -0.51
CA TYR A 33 -6.78 -11.33 -0.66
C TYR A 33 -6.13 -10.96 0.67
N LEU A 34 -6.91 -10.39 1.58
CA LEU A 34 -6.46 -10.02 2.93
C LEU A 34 -5.94 -11.22 3.71
N ARG A 35 -6.62 -12.37 3.61
CA ARG A 35 -6.28 -13.59 4.34
C ARG A 35 -5.05 -14.31 3.77
N GLU A 36 -4.92 -14.39 2.45
CA GLU A 36 -3.97 -15.29 1.80
C GLU A 36 -2.74 -14.58 1.25
N HIS A 37 -2.87 -13.29 0.93
CA HIS A 37 -1.83 -12.56 0.20
C HIS A 37 -1.27 -11.35 0.95
N VAL A 38 -2.01 -10.76 1.91
CA VAL A 38 -1.52 -9.58 2.64
C VAL A 38 -0.63 -9.95 3.82
N SER A 39 0.67 -9.70 3.67
CA SER A 39 1.67 -9.80 4.74
C SER A 39 2.40 -8.49 5.02
N ARG A 40 2.48 -7.59 4.04
CA ARG A 40 3.15 -6.28 4.14
C ARG A 40 2.14 -5.17 3.89
N VAL A 41 2.01 -4.26 4.85
CA VAL A 41 1.07 -3.15 4.81
C VAL A 41 1.85 -1.85 4.93
N ILE A 42 1.63 -0.91 4.02
CA ILE A 42 2.10 0.47 4.20
C ILE A 42 0.93 1.27 4.78
N SER A 43 1.15 1.99 5.87
CA SER A 43 0.16 2.90 6.46
C SER A 43 0.71 4.33 6.45
N ILE A 44 0.08 5.20 5.67
CA ILE A 44 0.47 6.61 5.50
C ILE A 44 -0.49 7.48 6.29
N GLY A 45 0.07 8.42 7.05
CA GLY A 45 -0.67 9.22 8.03
C GLY A 45 -1.21 8.35 9.17
N VAL A 46 -0.40 7.40 9.63
CA VAL A 46 -0.82 6.35 10.59
C VAL A 46 -1.33 6.89 11.93
N GLY A 47 -0.97 8.12 12.31
CA GLY A 47 -1.31 8.65 13.62
C GLY A 47 -0.80 7.74 14.75
N PRO A 48 -1.57 7.57 15.85
CA PRO A 48 -1.22 6.62 16.91
C PRO A 48 -1.42 5.14 16.53
N GLY A 49 -1.84 4.83 15.30
CA GLY A 49 -2.05 3.48 14.79
C GLY A 49 -3.42 2.83 15.04
N PRO A 50 -4.55 3.56 15.11
CA PRO A 50 -5.86 2.95 15.39
C PRO A 50 -6.28 1.98 14.27
N ASP A 51 -6.22 2.38 13.00
CA ASP A 51 -6.59 1.53 11.86
C ASP A 51 -5.66 0.30 11.72
N MET A 52 -4.38 0.44 12.09
CA MET A 52 -3.46 -0.70 12.19
C MET A 52 -3.93 -1.69 13.25
N ALA A 53 -4.21 -1.22 14.47
CA ALA A 53 -4.69 -2.07 15.55
C ALA A 53 -6.02 -2.75 15.18
N ALA A 54 -6.92 -2.04 14.50
CA ALA A 54 -8.20 -2.55 14.02
C ALA A 54 -8.03 -3.69 13.01
N TYR A 55 -7.17 -3.52 12.00
CA TYR A 55 -6.93 -4.57 11.01
C TYR A 55 -6.23 -5.79 11.64
N VAL A 56 -5.26 -5.58 12.55
CA VAL A 56 -4.63 -6.69 13.28
C VAL A 56 -5.68 -7.46 14.09
N ALA A 57 -6.55 -6.76 14.84
CA ALA A 57 -7.62 -7.40 15.60
C ALA A 57 -8.59 -8.17 14.70
N TYR A 58 -9.02 -7.57 13.58
CA TYR A 58 -9.86 -8.23 12.58
C TYR A 58 -9.19 -9.51 12.06
N ALA A 59 -7.94 -9.41 11.58
CA ALA A 59 -7.20 -10.53 11.03
C ALA A 59 -7.10 -11.70 12.03
N ARG A 60 -6.76 -11.42 13.29
CA ARG A 60 -6.60 -12.47 14.31
C ARG A 60 -7.93 -13.09 14.71
N THR A 61 -8.98 -12.30 14.88
CA THR A 61 -10.32 -12.81 15.20
C THR A 61 -10.94 -13.63 14.07
N HIS A 62 -10.56 -13.36 12.81
CA HIS A 62 -11.00 -14.11 11.64
C HIS A 62 -10.03 -15.23 11.23
N GLY A 63 -9.08 -15.58 12.11
CA GLY A 63 -8.22 -16.75 11.95
C GLY A 63 -7.06 -16.59 10.97
N PHE A 64 -6.75 -15.37 10.51
CA PHE A 64 -5.64 -15.09 9.60
C PHE A 64 -4.31 -15.47 10.28
N LYS A 65 -3.49 -16.25 9.58
CA LYS A 65 -2.28 -16.87 10.15
C LYS A 65 -0.98 -16.20 9.70
N GLN A 66 -1.02 -15.38 8.65
CA GLN A 66 0.16 -14.71 8.14
C GLN A 66 0.71 -13.66 9.10
N ARG A 67 2.02 -13.45 9.03
CA ARG A 67 2.70 -12.37 9.75
C ARG A 67 2.39 -11.05 9.05
N LEU A 68 2.02 -10.02 9.82
CA LEU A 68 1.78 -8.68 9.30
C LEU A 68 2.98 -7.79 9.59
N ILE A 69 3.54 -7.16 8.56
CA ILE A 69 4.65 -6.21 8.65
C ILE A 69 4.11 -4.86 8.21
N TYR A 70 4.11 -3.89 9.12
CA TYR A 70 3.68 -2.53 8.86
C TYR A 70 4.86 -1.62 8.59
N TYR A 71 4.80 -0.91 7.47
CA TYR A 71 5.64 0.24 7.16
C TYR A 71 4.82 1.51 7.38
N CYS A 72 4.93 2.06 8.58
CA CYS A 72 4.19 3.22 9.02
C CYS A 72 4.92 4.51 8.66
N ILE A 73 4.20 5.45 8.06
CA ILE A 73 4.72 6.74 7.60
C ILE A 73 3.82 7.83 8.17
N ASP A 74 4.41 8.80 8.88
CA ASP A 74 3.70 10.00 9.33
C ASP A 74 4.66 11.19 9.44
N GLN A 75 4.15 12.40 9.19
CA GLN A 75 4.92 13.63 9.36
C GLN A 75 5.17 13.99 10.82
N CYS A 76 4.37 13.47 11.76
CA CYS A 76 4.53 13.70 13.19
C CYS A 76 5.43 12.63 13.80
N PRO A 77 6.65 12.99 14.27
CA PRO A 77 7.56 12.02 14.88
C PRO A 77 7.06 11.50 16.25
N GLY A 78 6.14 12.24 16.89
CA GLY A 78 5.58 11.89 18.20
C GLY A 78 4.84 10.55 18.21
N TRP A 79 4.37 10.06 17.06
CA TRP A 79 3.72 8.76 16.98
C TRP A 79 4.66 7.58 17.17
N SER A 80 5.97 7.76 16.97
CA SER A 80 6.98 6.72 17.11
C SER A 80 6.90 5.98 18.46
N MET A 81 6.61 6.70 19.55
CA MET A 81 6.52 6.08 20.88
C MET A 81 5.30 5.15 21.02
N TYR A 82 4.17 5.53 20.42
CA TYR A 82 2.93 4.74 20.44
C TYR A 82 3.09 3.48 19.60
N LEU A 83 3.64 3.62 18.39
CA LEU A 83 3.87 2.50 17.47
C LEU A 83 4.94 1.54 18.01
N SER A 84 5.99 2.06 18.65
CA SER A 84 7.00 1.22 19.32
C SER A 84 6.43 0.46 20.52
N ALA A 85 5.53 1.09 21.28
CA ALA A 85 4.83 0.41 22.38
C ALA A 85 3.92 -0.69 21.83
N PHE A 86 3.13 -0.39 20.79
CA PHE A 86 2.31 -1.37 20.10
C PHE A 86 3.14 -2.58 19.63
N ASP A 87 4.24 -2.34 18.90
CA ASP A 87 5.12 -3.41 18.41
C ASP A 87 5.65 -4.29 19.54
N ARG A 88 6.18 -3.68 20.62
CA ARG A 88 6.70 -4.43 21.77
C ARG A 88 5.67 -5.31 22.45
N HIS A 89 4.43 -4.82 22.58
CA HIS A 89 3.39 -5.55 23.29
C HIS A 89 2.68 -6.59 22.42
N TRP A 90 2.51 -6.32 21.13
CA TRP A 90 1.65 -7.13 20.25
C TRP A 90 2.43 -8.04 19.30
N SER A 91 3.71 -7.79 19.04
CA SER A 91 4.49 -8.53 18.02
C SER A 91 4.56 -10.03 18.28
N ALA A 92 4.81 -10.43 19.53
CA ALA A 92 4.96 -11.83 19.93
C ALA A 92 3.63 -12.60 19.85
N GLU A 93 2.53 -11.98 20.30
CA GLU A 93 1.23 -12.62 20.38
C GLU A 93 0.48 -12.60 19.05
N HIS A 94 0.53 -11.47 18.34
CA HIS A 94 -0.26 -11.22 17.15
C HIS A 94 0.57 -11.27 15.87
N ARG A 95 1.79 -11.80 15.89
CA ARG A 95 2.66 -11.97 14.71
C ARG A 95 2.70 -10.69 13.86
N VAL A 96 2.93 -9.57 14.52
CA VAL A 96 3.01 -8.25 13.88
C VAL A 96 4.44 -7.71 14.03
N SER A 97 4.87 -6.88 13.07
CA SER A 97 6.03 -6.01 13.17
C SER A 97 5.66 -4.63 12.70
N VAL A 98 6.11 -3.59 13.40
CA VAL A 98 5.87 -2.21 13.01
C VAL A 98 7.20 -1.47 12.82
N TRP A 99 7.37 -0.90 11.64
CA TRP A 99 8.45 0.02 11.30
C TRP A 99 7.88 1.41 11.13
N PHE A 100 8.54 2.43 11.68
CA PHE A 100 8.08 3.81 11.57
C PHE A 100 9.12 4.69 10.87
N LYS A 101 8.68 5.45 9.88
CA LYS A 101 9.47 6.49 9.21
C LYS A 101 8.77 7.83 9.38
N ASN A 102 9.46 8.78 10.01
CA ASN A 102 8.98 10.15 10.06
C ASN A 102 9.18 10.82 8.70
N TYR A 103 8.09 11.03 7.96
CA TYR A 103 8.14 11.55 6.60
C TYR A 103 6.78 12.07 6.15
N ARG A 104 6.77 13.20 5.42
CA ARG A 104 5.56 13.77 4.82
C ARG A 104 5.43 13.27 3.38
N PHE A 105 4.62 12.25 3.19
CA PHE A 105 4.29 11.69 1.88
C PHE A 105 3.21 12.54 1.18
N GLY A 106 3.36 12.84 -0.10
CA GLY A 106 2.35 13.57 -0.87
C GLY A 106 2.71 13.93 -2.31
N LYS A 107 3.94 13.64 -2.75
CA LYS A 107 4.44 13.98 -4.08
C LYS A 107 4.65 12.75 -4.95
N ARG A 108 4.84 12.99 -6.25
CA ARG A 108 5.06 11.93 -7.24
C ARG A 108 6.31 11.13 -6.94
N GLU A 109 7.42 11.81 -6.66
CA GLU A 109 8.72 11.21 -6.35
C GLU A 109 8.70 10.37 -5.07
N ASP A 110 7.77 10.65 -4.15
CA ASP A 110 7.68 9.91 -2.90
C ASP A 110 7.23 8.46 -3.15
N VAL A 111 6.45 8.22 -4.21
CA VAL A 111 5.97 6.89 -4.60
C VAL A 111 7.14 5.94 -4.80
N ASP A 112 8.20 6.39 -5.48
CA ASP A 112 9.39 5.58 -5.78
C ASP A 112 10.16 5.17 -4.52
N THR A 113 9.96 5.89 -3.40
CA THR A 113 10.60 5.58 -2.12
C THR A 113 9.86 4.53 -1.29
N LEU A 114 8.64 4.16 -1.70
CA LEU A 114 7.84 3.17 -0.99
C LEU A 114 8.38 1.76 -1.22
N PRO A 115 8.40 0.90 -0.19
CA PRO A 115 8.76 -0.50 -0.34
C PRO A 115 7.68 -1.27 -1.10
N ASP A 116 8.02 -2.49 -1.50
CA ASP A 116 7.02 -3.44 -1.98
C ASP A 116 6.10 -3.84 -0.82
N ALA A 117 4.80 -3.80 -1.08
CA ALA A 117 3.77 -4.14 -0.11
C ALA A 117 2.53 -4.71 -0.80
N ASP A 118 1.69 -5.38 -0.03
CA ASP A 118 0.52 -6.09 -0.54
C ASP A 118 -0.74 -5.22 -0.39
N MET A 119 -0.71 -4.29 0.59
CA MET A 119 -1.79 -3.35 0.88
C MET A 119 -1.22 -1.98 1.25
N LEU A 120 -1.86 -0.92 0.77
CA LEU A 120 -1.56 0.47 1.11
C LEU A 120 -2.79 1.12 1.75
N VAL A 121 -2.60 1.77 2.89
CA VAL A 121 -3.66 2.47 3.62
C VAL A 121 -3.27 3.94 3.79
N PHE A 122 -4.16 4.84 3.39
CA PHE A 122 -4.11 6.26 3.71
C PHE A 122 -5.08 6.53 4.86
N SER A 123 -4.53 6.91 6.01
CA SER A 123 -5.20 6.93 7.31
C SER A 123 -5.30 8.35 7.89
N PHE A 124 -5.40 9.37 7.03
CA PHE A 124 -5.41 10.77 7.45
C PHE A 124 -6.36 11.63 6.63
N ALA A 125 -6.88 12.68 7.27
CA ALA A 125 -7.69 13.67 6.60
C ALA A 125 -6.85 14.57 5.67
N ASN A 126 -7.43 14.95 4.53
CA ASN A 126 -6.88 15.82 3.48
C ASN A 126 -5.87 15.17 2.53
N THR A 127 -6.17 13.96 2.06
CA THR A 127 -5.47 13.38 0.90
C THR A 127 -5.61 14.26 -0.35
N SER A 128 -6.56 15.21 -0.34
CA SER A 128 -6.72 16.27 -1.34
C SER A 128 -5.51 17.18 -1.52
N LEU A 129 -4.64 17.23 -0.51
CA LEU A 129 -3.42 18.03 -0.56
C LEU A 129 -2.28 17.30 -1.29
N MET A 130 -2.49 16.04 -1.64
CA MET A 130 -1.54 15.25 -2.40
C MET A 130 -1.70 15.51 -3.89
N SER A 131 -0.63 15.27 -4.64
CA SER A 131 -0.71 15.33 -6.10
C SER A 131 -1.59 14.20 -6.63
N GLY A 132 -2.67 14.51 -7.37
CA GLY A 132 -3.51 13.49 -8.01
C GLY A 132 -2.74 12.56 -8.97
N ALA A 133 -1.56 12.99 -9.44
CA ALA A 133 -0.68 12.18 -10.29
C ALA A 133 -0.08 10.95 -9.58
N ILE A 134 -0.19 10.82 -8.25
CA ILE A 134 0.27 9.64 -7.52
C ILE A 134 -0.64 8.44 -7.71
N TRP A 135 -1.96 8.65 -7.89
CA TRP A 135 -2.94 7.56 -7.82
C TRP A 135 -2.72 6.49 -8.89
N PRO A 136 -2.48 6.85 -10.18
CA PRO A 136 -2.17 5.85 -11.20
C PRO A 136 -0.88 5.08 -10.89
N LEU A 137 0.14 5.74 -10.32
CA LEU A 137 1.42 5.11 -9.97
C LEU A 137 1.25 4.11 -8.83
N LEU A 138 0.47 4.47 -7.82
CA LEU A 138 0.16 3.58 -6.70
C LEU A 138 -0.65 2.39 -7.16
N LYS A 139 -1.68 2.57 -8.01
CA LYS A 139 -2.47 1.47 -8.59
C LYS A 139 -1.63 0.51 -9.42
N ALA A 140 -0.60 1.02 -10.10
CA ALA A 140 0.33 0.18 -10.86
C ALA A 140 1.21 -0.70 -9.96
N ARG A 141 1.42 -0.31 -8.69
CA ARG A 141 2.30 -1.04 -7.75
C ARG A 141 1.55 -1.86 -6.71
N TYR A 142 0.38 -1.41 -6.26
CA TYR A 142 -0.34 -1.99 -5.13
C TYR A 142 -1.72 -2.50 -5.54
N ARG A 143 -1.97 -3.77 -5.25
CA ARG A 143 -3.25 -4.42 -5.58
C ARG A 143 -4.40 -3.94 -4.70
N LEU A 144 -4.17 -3.63 -3.43
CA LEU A 144 -5.19 -3.11 -2.55
C LEU A 144 -4.75 -1.76 -1.99
N ILE A 145 -5.52 -0.73 -2.29
CA ILE A 145 -5.34 0.62 -1.74
C ILE A 145 -6.64 1.00 -1.05
N VAL A 146 -6.55 1.44 0.20
CA VAL A 146 -7.69 1.96 0.98
C VAL A 146 -7.35 3.37 1.43
N VAL A 147 -8.28 4.29 1.20
CA VAL A 147 -8.16 5.70 1.56
C VAL A 147 -9.31 6.06 2.48
N LEU A 148 -8.98 6.43 3.72
CA LEU A 148 -9.93 6.97 4.70
C LEU A 148 -9.76 8.48 4.71
N ASP A 149 -10.71 9.22 4.14
CA ASP A 149 -10.62 10.68 4.08
C ASP A 149 -11.94 11.38 4.42
N GLY A 150 -11.82 12.63 4.84
CA GLY A 150 -12.95 13.53 5.02
C GLY A 150 -13.62 13.88 3.70
N ILE A 151 -14.92 14.17 3.75
CA ILE A 151 -15.70 14.55 2.57
C ILE A 151 -15.25 15.93 2.06
N LYS A 152 -14.75 15.98 0.82
CA LYS A 152 -14.62 17.20 0.01
C LYS A 152 -14.98 16.85 -1.43
N GLU A 153 -15.84 17.62 -2.08
CA GLU A 153 -16.29 17.33 -3.46
C GLU A 153 -15.13 17.18 -4.45
N VAL A 154 -14.11 18.04 -4.33
CA VAL A 154 -12.90 18.01 -5.18
C VAL A 154 -12.11 16.68 -5.08
N LEU A 155 -12.27 15.94 -3.98
CA LEU A 155 -11.63 14.62 -3.81
C LEU A 155 -12.32 13.53 -4.60
N VAL A 156 -13.66 13.59 -4.65
CA VAL A 156 -14.48 12.57 -5.27
C VAL A 156 -14.09 12.46 -6.75
N ASP A 157 -14.04 13.59 -7.46
CA ASP A 157 -13.66 13.62 -8.87
C ASP A 157 -12.25 13.06 -9.09
N SER A 158 -11.27 13.43 -8.25
CA SER A 158 -9.89 12.95 -8.40
C SER A 158 -9.76 11.43 -8.18
N PHE A 159 -10.53 10.84 -7.27
CA PHE A 159 -10.50 9.40 -7.01
C PHE A 159 -11.28 8.62 -8.06
N LEU A 160 -12.43 9.15 -8.49
CA LEU A 160 -13.24 8.55 -9.54
C LEU A 160 -12.51 8.57 -10.89
N ASP A 161 -11.85 9.68 -11.25
CA ASP A 161 -10.99 9.77 -12.44
C ASP A 161 -9.81 8.80 -12.38
N ALA A 162 -9.27 8.57 -11.17
CA ALA A 162 -8.24 7.56 -10.95
C ALA A 162 -8.79 6.12 -10.93
N GLY A 163 -10.11 5.92 -11.05
CA GLY A 163 -10.78 4.62 -11.07
C GLY A 163 -10.75 3.91 -9.72
N PHE A 164 -10.96 4.65 -8.63
CA PHE A 164 -11.29 4.11 -7.31
C PHE A 164 -12.81 3.95 -7.20
N SER A 165 -13.23 2.96 -6.41
CA SER A 165 -14.61 2.87 -5.92
C SER A 165 -14.73 3.66 -4.63
N ASP A 166 -15.90 4.21 -4.33
CA ASP A 166 -16.14 4.97 -3.11
C ASP A 166 -17.44 4.59 -2.38
N PHE A 167 -17.48 4.90 -1.09
CA PHE A 167 -18.72 4.92 -0.31
C PHE A 167 -18.60 5.86 0.89
N THR A 168 -19.74 6.37 1.33
CA THR A 168 -19.85 7.15 2.57
C THR A 168 -19.90 6.22 3.78
N LEU A 169 -18.89 6.33 4.64
CA LEU A 169 -18.82 5.59 5.91
C LEU A 169 -19.58 6.32 7.02
N THR A 170 -19.41 7.64 7.10
CA THR A 170 -20.13 8.55 8.02
C THR A 170 -20.47 9.85 7.29
N GLU A 171 -21.29 10.71 7.89
CA GLU A 171 -21.57 12.05 7.34
C GLU A 171 -20.33 12.91 7.07
N LYS A 172 -19.17 12.54 7.65
CA LYS A 172 -17.91 13.29 7.52
C LYS A 172 -16.79 12.49 6.87
N THR A 173 -16.98 11.20 6.59
CA THR A 173 -15.91 10.31 6.12
C THR A 173 -16.38 9.49 4.94
N ASN A 174 -15.63 9.59 3.85
CA ASN A 174 -15.72 8.69 2.72
C ASN A 174 -14.54 7.71 2.75
N VAL A 175 -14.78 6.53 2.21
CA VAL A 175 -13.75 5.55 1.94
C VAL A 175 -13.63 5.39 0.44
N TYR A 176 -12.42 5.54 -0.07
CA TYR A 176 -12.10 5.23 -1.46
C TYR A 176 -11.22 3.98 -1.46
N TYR A 177 -11.47 3.06 -2.37
CA TYR A 177 -10.64 1.87 -2.47
C TYR A 177 -10.37 1.45 -3.91
N HIS A 178 -9.21 0.87 -4.12
CA HIS A 178 -8.83 0.17 -5.34
C HIS A 178 -8.50 -1.28 -4.99
N PHE A 179 -9.07 -2.22 -5.74
CA PHE A 179 -8.68 -3.62 -5.70
C PHE A 179 -8.37 -4.15 -7.10
N GLY A 180 -7.12 -4.51 -7.37
CA GLY A 180 -6.62 -5.04 -8.64
C GLY A 180 -6.88 -6.52 -8.86
N GLY A 181 -7.72 -7.16 -8.03
CA GLY A 181 -8.03 -8.58 -8.09
C GLY A 181 -6.99 -9.47 -7.41
N LEU A 182 -7.32 -10.76 -7.33
CA LEU A 182 -6.41 -11.77 -6.81
C LEU A 182 -5.17 -11.91 -7.71
N PRO A 183 -3.99 -12.24 -7.15
CA PRO A 183 -2.87 -12.71 -7.95
C PRO A 183 -3.31 -13.89 -8.82
N SER A 184 -3.03 -13.82 -10.12
CA SER A 184 -3.16 -14.97 -11.02
C SER A 184 -1.94 -15.87 -10.83
N ASP A 185 -2.14 -17.19 -10.77
CA ASP A 185 -1.05 -18.18 -10.64
C ASP A 185 -0.10 -18.22 -11.87
N ASP A 186 -0.35 -17.41 -12.90
CA ASP A 186 0.48 -17.28 -14.09
C ASP A 186 1.71 -16.40 -13.87
N VAL A 187 2.61 -16.84 -12.98
CA VAL A 187 4.03 -16.41 -13.01
C VAL A 187 4.86 -17.66 -13.26
N THR A 188 4.81 -18.17 -14.49
CA THR A 188 5.91 -18.97 -15.02
C THR A 188 6.99 -18.01 -15.48
N ASP A 189 8.19 -18.18 -14.94
CA ASP A 189 9.41 -17.45 -15.26
C ASP A 189 9.57 -17.10 -16.75
N GLN A 190 9.59 -15.81 -17.06
CA GLN A 190 10.33 -15.29 -18.21
C GLN A 190 11.43 -14.35 -17.73
N HIS A 191 12.31 -14.87 -16.88
CA HIS A 191 13.71 -14.47 -16.88
C HIS A 191 14.55 -15.62 -17.47
N THR A 192 14.26 -15.97 -18.72
CA THR A 192 15.24 -16.71 -19.53
C THR A 192 16.35 -15.74 -19.90
N ILE A 193 17.45 -15.93 -19.17
CA ILE A 193 18.81 -15.46 -19.40
C ILE A 193 19.07 -15.30 -20.92
N ALA A 194 19.24 -14.05 -21.38
CA ALA A 194 19.90 -13.77 -22.65
C ALA A 194 21.41 -13.96 -22.42
N LEU A 195 21.88 -15.20 -22.56
CA LEU A 195 23.28 -15.49 -22.86
C LEU A 195 23.35 -16.03 -24.29
N ASP A 196 24.41 -15.59 -24.97
CA ASP A 196 24.88 -15.94 -26.31
C ASP A 196 24.05 -15.34 -27.48
N THR A 197 24.65 -14.64 -28.46
CA THR A 197 25.95 -14.89 -29.08
C THR A 197 26.49 -13.59 -29.71
N GLN A 198 27.63 -13.08 -29.22
CA GLN A 198 28.46 -12.17 -30.02
C GLN A 198 29.33 -13.02 -30.94
N THR A 199 28.85 -13.24 -32.17
CA THR A 199 29.66 -13.78 -33.26
C THR A 199 30.68 -12.74 -33.69
N VAL A 200 31.94 -13.04 -33.42
CA VAL A 200 33.13 -12.43 -34.02
C VAL A 200 33.06 -12.58 -35.53
N SER A 201 33.11 -11.47 -36.26
CA SER A 201 33.36 -11.46 -37.70
C SER A 201 34.67 -10.73 -37.96
N ASP A 202 35.76 -11.51 -37.96
CA ASP A 202 36.99 -11.17 -38.65
C ASP A 202 36.71 -11.11 -40.16
N THR A 203 37.07 -10.02 -40.82
CA THR A 203 37.23 -10.01 -42.28
C THR A 203 38.59 -9.42 -42.62
N THR A 204 39.50 -10.34 -42.91
CA THR A 204 40.83 -10.13 -43.46
C THR A 204 40.71 -9.46 -44.82
N THR A 205 41.39 -8.33 -45.02
CA THR A 205 41.64 -7.78 -46.37
C THR A 205 43.15 -7.81 -46.60
N SER A 206 43.60 -8.61 -47.56
CA SER A 206 44.98 -8.60 -48.06
C SER A 206 45.00 -9.06 -49.51
N SER A 207 45.45 -8.17 -50.40
CA SER A 207 46.19 -8.42 -51.66
C SER A 207 46.54 -7.03 -52.24
N GLN A 208 47.78 -6.55 -52.07
CA GLN A 208 48.88 -6.56 -53.07
C GLN A 208 48.49 -5.90 -54.41
N THR A 209 49.22 -4.91 -54.95
CA THR A 209 50.52 -5.12 -55.64
C THR A 209 51.22 -3.78 -55.95
N LEU A 210 52.55 -3.88 -56.07
CA LEU A 210 53.64 -2.94 -56.40
C LEU A 210 53.54 -2.07 -57.67
N ALA A 211 54.41 -1.04 -57.67
CA ALA A 211 55.22 -0.42 -58.76
C ALA A 211 55.01 1.12 -58.80
N ALA A 212 55.97 2.01 -59.05
CA ALA A 212 57.42 2.03 -59.26
C ALA A 212 57.83 3.53 -59.30
N GLY A 213 59.11 3.86 -59.06
CA GLY A 213 59.70 5.18 -59.36
C GLY A 213 60.26 5.92 -58.17
#